data_AF-A0A943JU40-F1
#
_entry.id   AF-A0A943JU40-F1
#
_cell.length_a   1.000
_cell.length_b   1.000
_cell.length_c   1.000
_cell.angle_alpha   90.00
_cell.angle_beta   90.00
_cell.angle_gamma   90.00
#
_symmetry.space_group_name_H-M   'P 1'
#
loop_
_entity.id
_entity.type
_entity.pdbx_description
1 polymer ?
#
loop_
_entity_poly.entity_id
_entity_poly.type
_entity_poly.pdbx_seq_one_letter_code
_entity_poly.pdbx_strand_id
1 'polypeptide(L)'
;MYFPKREEKTFTLPKYKEKSIDNENIVIEEDKTEQENLKAEYKVEIDKKLKPALENITISQINRFYSILESRKFSLDSNYIKSVIDKQIEKRIVDEEKSEDFEKEKKFYKLFKENFLTENFFNDRKKCFILMNLIKSYVKYYLGNQKIKEKREKRKEA
;
A
#
# COMPACT_ATOMS: atom_id res chain seq x y z
N MET A 1 -26.97 21.52 -48.50
CA MET A 1 -26.45 20.30 -47.85
C MET A 1 -27.46 19.82 -46.83
N TYR A 2 -27.90 18.57 -46.92
CA TYR A 2 -28.83 17.98 -45.96
C TYR A 2 -28.04 17.44 -44.75
N PHE A 3 -28.36 17.90 -43.55
CA PHE A 3 -27.78 17.36 -42.31
C PHE A 3 -28.83 16.49 -41.63
N PRO A 4 -28.61 15.17 -41.49
CA PRO A 4 -29.56 14.30 -40.82
C PRO A 4 -29.68 14.70 -39.34
N LYS A 5 -30.92 14.81 -38.85
CA LYS A 5 -31.18 15.05 -37.43
C LYS A 5 -30.68 13.84 -36.63
N ARG A 6 -29.79 14.09 -35.68
CA ARG A 6 -29.24 13.06 -34.80
C ARG A 6 -30.28 12.72 -33.74
N GLU A 7 -30.70 11.46 -33.68
CA GLU A 7 -31.55 10.99 -32.58
C GLU A 7 -30.78 11.06 -31.26
N GLU A 8 -31.38 11.68 -30.25
CA GLU A 8 -30.83 11.76 -28.91
C GLU A 8 -30.90 10.38 -28.25
N LYS A 9 -29.75 9.72 -28.11
CA LYS A 9 -29.67 8.49 -27.31
C LYS A 9 -29.70 8.86 -25.83
N THR A 10 -30.74 8.42 -25.14
CA THR A 10 -30.79 8.47 -23.68
C THR A 10 -29.76 7.49 -23.11
N PHE A 11 -28.66 8.03 -22.58
CA PHE A 11 -27.65 7.23 -21.89
C PHE A 11 -28.17 6.91 -20.49
N THR A 12 -28.61 5.68 -20.26
CA THR A 12 -28.88 5.19 -18.91
C THR A 12 -27.58 4.68 -18.31
N LEU A 13 -27.13 5.32 -17.22
CA LEU A 13 -26.00 4.82 -16.45
C LEU A 13 -26.34 3.39 -15.99
N PRO A 14 -25.48 2.39 -16.24
CA PRO A 14 -25.70 1.06 -15.67
C PRO A 14 -25.75 1.23 -14.15
N LYS A 15 -26.80 0.72 -13.51
CA LYS A 15 -26.89 0.69 -12.04
C LYS A 15 -25.62 0.00 -11.55
N TYR A 16 -24.74 0.76 -10.91
CA TYR A 16 -23.58 0.19 -10.25
C TYR A 16 -24.12 -0.87 -9.30
N LYS A 17 -23.71 -2.13 -9.49
CA LYS A 17 -23.84 -3.11 -8.41
C LYS A 17 -23.12 -2.47 -7.24
N GLU A 18 -23.86 -2.13 -6.19
CA GLU A 18 -23.25 -1.83 -4.90
C GLU A 18 -22.29 -2.99 -4.65
N LYS A 19 -20.99 -2.70 -4.69
CA LYS A 19 -20.02 -3.65 -4.18
C LYS A 19 -20.46 -3.84 -2.75
N SER A 20 -20.98 -5.03 -2.41
CA SER A 20 -21.11 -5.42 -1.02
C SER A 20 -19.74 -5.14 -0.42
N ILE A 21 -19.71 -4.09 0.40
CA ILE A 21 -18.62 -3.89 1.31
C ILE A 21 -18.94 -4.95 2.35
N ASP A 22 -18.54 -6.19 2.03
CA ASP A 22 -18.30 -7.21 3.03
C ASP A 22 -17.03 -6.74 3.74
N ASN A 23 -17.16 -5.61 4.46
CA ASN A 23 -16.48 -5.43 5.71
C ASN A 23 -17.01 -6.61 6.52
N GLU A 24 -16.37 -7.77 6.38
CA GLU A 24 -16.29 -8.69 7.49
C GLU A 24 -15.86 -7.80 8.65
N ASN A 25 -16.86 -7.41 9.45
CA ASN A 25 -16.67 -6.68 10.66
C ASN A 25 -15.78 -7.60 11.48
N ILE A 26 -14.47 -7.43 11.35
CA ILE A 26 -13.54 -7.84 12.38
C ILE A 26 -13.88 -6.88 13.51
N VAL A 27 -14.97 -7.18 14.24
CA VAL A 27 -15.27 -6.57 15.51
C VAL A 27 -14.16 -7.11 16.39
N ILE A 28 -13.08 -6.35 16.49
CA ILE A 28 -12.01 -6.65 17.43
C ILE A 28 -12.58 -6.24 18.79
N GLU A 29 -13.38 -7.14 19.39
CA GLU A 29 -13.89 -7.05 20.75
C GLU A 29 -12.74 -7.29 21.75
N GLU A 30 -11.71 -6.46 21.70
CA GLU A 30 -10.62 -6.44 22.68
C GLU A 30 -10.52 -5.05 23.29
N ASP A 31 -10.05 -5.00 24.53
CA ASP A 31 -9.86 -3.77 25.29
C ASP A 31 -9.04 -2.77 24.49
N LYS A 32 -9.58 -1.57 24.28
CA LYS A 32 -8.96 -0.48 23.49
C LYS A 32 -7.50 -0.25 23.86
N THR A 33 -7.16 -0.46 25.13
CA THR A 33 -5.82 -0.35 25.72
C THR A 33 -4.82 -1.32 25.10
N GLU A 34 -5.18 -2.58 24.86
CA GLU A 34 -4.28 -3.56 24.26
C GLU A 34 -3.97 -3.24 22.79
N GLN A 35 -4.97 -2.79 22.04
CA GLN A 35 -4.78 -2.33 20.67
C GLN A 35 -3.91 -1.08 20.59
N GLU A 36 -4.07 -0.14 21.52
CA GLU A 36 -3.25 1.08 21.58
C GLU A 36 -1.79 0.77 21.90
N ASN A 37 -1.53 -0.14 22.84
CA ASN A 37 -0.19 -0.60 23.16
C ASN A 37 0.48 -1.28 21.94
N LEU A 38 -0.22 -2.20 21.28
CA LEU A 38 0.27 -2.85 20.06
C LEU A 38 0.55 -1.83 18.94
N LYS A 39 -0.33 -0.84 18.75
CA LYS A 39 -0.10 0.22 17.76
C LYS A 39 1.14 1.04 18.09
N ALA A 40 1.39 1.34 19.37
CA ALA A 40 2.57 2.06 19.81
C ALA A 40 3.86 1.27 19.54
N GLU A 41 3.88 -0.02 19.84
CA GLU A 41 5.00 -0.92 19.54
C GLU A 41 5.31 -0.95 18.04
N TYR A 42 4.30 -1.23 17.22
CA TYR A 42 4.46 -1.27 15.77
C TYR A 42 4.87 0.07 15.17
N LYS A 43 4.44 1.20 15.76
CA LYS A 43 4.88 2.53 15.34
C LYS A 43 6.39 2.70 15.51
N VAL A 44 6.95 2.24 16.63
CA VAL A 44 8.41 2.27 16.86
C VAL A 44 9.14 1.44 15.81
N GLU A 45 8.63 0.26 15.46
CA GLU A 45 9.22 -0.59 14.42
C GLU A 45 9.15 0.06 13.03
N ILE A 46 8.01 0.66 12.69
CA ILE A 46 7.79 1.39 11.44
C ILE A 46 8.77 2.56 11.33
N ASP A 47 8.89 3.37 12.38
CA ASP A 47 9.77 4.54 12.39
C ASP A 47 11.26 4.14 12.29
N LYS A 48 11.66 3.03 12.91
CA LYS A 48 13.04 2.53 12.85
C LYS A 48 13.39 1.86 11.53
N LYS A 49 12.48 1.08 10.95
CA LYS A 49 12.79 0.17 9.82
C LYS A 49 12.17 0.63 8.51
N LEU A 50 10.87 0.95 8.51
CA LEU A 50 10.15 1.26 7.28
C LEU A 50 10.45 2.68 6.78
N LYS A 51 10.49 3.67 7.68
CA LYS A 51 10.77 5.06 7.33
C LYS A 51 12.08 5.25 6.54
N PRO A 52 13.26 4.81 7.04
CA PRO A 52 14.50 4.97 6.28
C PRO A 52 14.50 4.15 4.98
N ALA A 53 13.80 3.02 4.96
CA ALA A 53 13.67 2.22 3.74
C ALA A 53 12.86 2.94 2.65
N LEU A 54 11.82 3.72 3.02
CA LEU A 54 11.03 4.53 2.09
C LEU A 54 11.81 5.75 1.56
N GLU A 55 12.74 6.30 2.32
CA GLU A 55 13.59 7.43 1.88
C GLU A 55 14.59 7.00 0.79
N ASN A 56 14.94 5.71 0.76
CA ASN A 56 15.89 5.14 -0.21
C ASN A 56 15.27 4.72 -1.54
N ILE A 57 13.95 4.85 -1.72
CA ILE A 57 13.26 4.46 -2.95
C ILE A 57 12.49 5.65 -3.55
N THR A 58 12.27 5.62 -4.85
CA THR A 58 11.63 6.73 -5.57
C THR A 58 10.13 6.78 -5.31
N ILE A 59 9.52 7.95 -5.49
CA ILE A 59 8.07 8.16 -5.29
C ILE A 59 7.24 7.19 -6.15
N SER A 60 7.68 6.90 -7.39
CA SER A 60 7.01 5.94 -8.27
C SER A 60 6.98 4.52 -7.68
N GLN A 61 8.08 4.11 -7.05
CA GLN A 61 8.22 2.81 -6.39
C GLN A 61 7.30 2.71 -5.15
N ILE A 62 7.25 3.78 -4.35
CA ILE A 62 6.36 3.87 -3.19
C ILE A 62 4.89 3.84 -3.61
N ASN A 63 4.50 4.54 -4.69
CA ASN A 63 3.13 4.48 -5.20
C ASN A 63 2.76 3.05 -5.63
N ARG A 64 3.64 2.34 -6.33
CA ARG A 64 3.43 0.93 -6.70
C ARG A 64 3.26 0.05 -5.46
N PHE A 65 4.12 0.22 -4.47
CA PHE A 65 3.99 -0.47 -3.19
C PHE A 65 2.66 -0.17 -2.50
N TYR A 66 2.26 1.11 -2.43
CA TYR A 66 0.97 1.50 -1.84
C TYR A 66 -0.22 0.88 -2.57
N SER A 67 -0.20 0.78 -3.91
CA SER A 67 -1.25 0.09 -4.67
C SER A 67 -1.36 -1.39 -4.32
N ILE A 68 -0.24 -2.05 -4.00
CA ILE A 68 -0.24 -3.42 -3.51
C ILE A 68 -0.92 -3.49 -2.14
N LEU A 69 -0.56 -2.59 -1.21
CA LEU A 69 -1.17 -2.47 0.12
C LEU A 69 -2.67 -2.13 0.07
N GLU A 70 -3.11 -1.42 -0.96
CA GLU A 70 -4.51 -1.02 -1.13
C GLU A 70 -5.40 -2.16 -1.64
N SER A 71 -4.81 -3.22 -2.19
CA SER A 71 -5.57 -4.38 -2.65
C SER A 71 -6.36 -5.03 -1.50
N ARG A 72 -7.63 -5.37 -1.76
CA ARG A 72 -8.56 -5.89 -0.73
C ARG A 72 -8.05 -7.15 -0.02
N LYS A 73 -7.24 -7.94 -0.73
CA LYS A 73 -6.67 -9.19 -0.22
C LYS A 73 -5.49 -8.95 0.73
N PHE A 74 -4.90 -7.76 0.71
CA PHE A 74 -3.68 -7.43 1.46
C PHE A 74 -3.91 -7.31 2.98
N SER A 75 -5.16 -7.26 3.44
CA SER A 75 -5.48 -7.24 4.88
C SER A 75 -6.12 -8.53 5.38
N LEU A 76 -6.39 -9.49 4.48
CA LEU A 76 -7.24 -10.66 4.75
C LEU A 76 -6.57 -12.00 4.47
N ASP A 77 -5.63 -12.05 3.51
CA ASP A 77 -4.94 -13.26 3.11
C ASP A 77 -3.43 -13.02 3.12
N SER A 78 -2.81 -13.60 4.13
CA SER A 78 -1.42 -13.35 4.46
C SER A 78 -0.44 -14.14 3.57
N ASN A 79 -0.88 -15.29 3.06
CA ASN A 79 -0.20 -16.05 2.02
C ASN A 79 -0.22 -15.30 0.69
N TYR A 80 -1.34 -14.63 0.37
CA TYR A 80 -1.43 -13.76 -0.80
C TYR A 80 -0.39 -12.62 -0.73
N ILE A 81 -0.31 -11.92 0.40
CA ILE A 81 0.69 -10.85 0.63
C ILE A 81 2.11 -11.37 0.36
N LYS A 82 2.48 -12.49 0.99
CA LYS A 82 3.81 -13.09 0.84
C LYS A 82 4.10 -13.39 -0.64
N SER A 83 3.16 -14.02 -1.33
CA SER A 83 3.32 -14.38 -2.75
C SER A 83 3.47 -13.16 -3.66
N VAL A 84 2.79 -12.04 -3.37
CA VAL A 84 2.88 -10.82 -4.16
C VAL A 84 4.23 -10.15 -3.95
N ILE A 85 4.69 -10.06 -2.70
CA ILE A 85 6.00 -9.48 -2.38
C ILE A 85 7.13 -10.33 -2.96
N ASP A 86 7.02 -11.66 -2.89
CA ASP A 86 8.00 -12.58 -3.47
C ASP A 86 8.08 -12.42 -4.98
N LYS A 87 6.94 -12.32 -5.66
CA LYS A 87 6.90 -12.00 -7.10
C LYS A 87 7.53 -10.65 -7.43
N GLN A 88 7.41 -9.63 -6.57
CA GLN A 88 8.08 -8.34 -6.79
C GLN A 88 9.61 -8.47 -6.66
N ILE A 89 10.09 -9.29 -5.73
CA ILE A 89 11.53 -9.58 -5.56
C ILE A 89 12.05 -10.37 -6.77
N GLU A 90 11.31 -11.39 -7.22
CA GLU A 90 11.63 -12.26 -8.35
C GLU A 90 11.64 -11.51 -9.69
N LYS A 91 10.62 -10.69 -9.99
CA LYS A 91 10.59 -9.90 -11.23
C LYS A 91 11.82 -9.00 -11.35
N ARG A 92 12.26 -8.42 -10.23
CA ARG A 92 13.46 -7.57 -10.15
C ARG A 92 14.78 -8.34 -10.19
N ILE A 93 14.74 -9.67 -10.19
CA ILE A 93 15.91 -10.52 -10.45
C ILE A 93 16.11 -10.72 -11.95
N VAL A 94 15.03 -10.71 -12.75
CA VAL A 94 15.03 -11.09 -14.17
C VAL A 94 15.30 -9.91 -15.10
N ASP A 95 14.97 -8.68 -14.71
CA ASP A 95 15.30 -7.47 -15.49
C ASP A 95 16.82 -7.16 -15.38
N GLU A 96 17.60 -7.61 -16.35
CA GLU A 96 19.08 -7.55 -16.39
C GLU A 96 19.67 -6.14 -16.58
N GLU A 97 18.85 -5.11 -16.83
CA GLU A 97 19.29 -3.71 -16.84
C GLU A 97 19.34 -3.15 -15.41
N LYS A 98 20.43 -3.46 -14.70
CA LYS A 98 20.67 -3.08 -13.31
C LYS A 98 20.87 -1.56 -13.15
N SER A 99 19.78 -0.80 -13.13
CA SER A 99 19.81 0.55 -12.58
C SER A 99 19.90 0.50 -11.05
N GLU A 100 20.58 1.49 -10.46
CA GLU A 100 20.73 1.60 -9.00
C GLU A 100 19.38 1.62 -8.26
N ASP A 101 18.35 2.18 -8.91
CA ASP A 101 16.98 2.26 -8.38
C ASP A 101 16.29 0.89 -8.28
N PHE A 102 16.61 -0.05 -9.19
CA PHE A 102 16.07 -1.41 -9.10
C PHE A 102 16.65 -2.16 -7.90
N GLU A 103 17.94 -2.01 -7.64
CA GLU A 103 18.59 -2.65 -6.49
C GLU A 103 18.06 -2.08 -5.17
N LYS A 104 17.89 -0.76 -5.07
CA LYS A 104 17.30 -0.09 -3.90
C LYS A 104 15.89 -0.63 -3.61
N GLU A 105 15.06 -0.74 -4.64
CA GLU A 105 13.70 -1.24 -4.46
C GLU A 105 13.66 -2.74 -4.12
N LYS A 106 14.56 -3.54 -4.68
CA LYS A 106 14.70 -4.95 -4.30
C LYS A 106 15.11 -5.09 -2.82
N LYS A 107 16.07 -4.28 -2.36
CA LYS A 107 16.48 -4.22 -0.94
C LYS A 107 15.30 -3.82 -0.05
N PHE A 108 14.50 -2.84 -0.49
CA PHE A 108 13.28 -2.44 0.20
C PHE A 108 12.30 -3.61 0.40
N TYR A 109 11.95 -4.34 -0.68
CA TYR A 109 11.01 -5.47 -0.58
C TYR A 109 11.54 -6.61 0.31
N LYS A 110 12.85 -6.89 0.26
CA LYS A 110 13.48 -7.88 1.16
C LYS A 110 13.38 -7.44 2.62
N LEU A 111 13.79 -6.20 2.93
CA LEU A 111 13.70 -5.64 4.27
C LEU A 111 12.26 -5.67 4.77
N PHE A 112 11.29 -5.30 3.93
CA PHE A 112 9.88 -5.36 4.28
C PHE A 112 9.43 -6.77 4.65
N LYS A 113 9.78 -7.76 3.82
CA LYS A 113 9.45 -9.16 4.07
C LYS A 113 10.05 -9.69 5.37
N GLU A 114 11.34 -9.46 5.58
CA GLU A 114 12.08 -9.96 6.75
C GLU A 114 11.57 -9.37 8.06
N ASN A 115 11.13 -8.10 8.04
CA ASN A 115 10.75 -7.39 9.25
C ASN A 115 9.26 -7.41 9.56
N PHE A 116 8.40 -7.48 8.55
CA PHE A 116 6.95 -7.34 8.73
C PHE A 116 6.12 -8.55 8.26
N LEU A 117 6.73 -9.51 7.55
CA LEU A 117 6.06 -10.72 7.04
C LEU A 117 6.67 -12.00 7.64
N THR A 118 6.84 -12.02 8.96
CA THR A 118 7.39 -13.16 9.70
C THR A 118 6.34 -14.25 9.95
N GLU A 119 6.76 -15.46 10.34
CA GLU A 119 5.80 -16.54 10.66
C GLU A 119 4.87 -16.18 11.82
N ASN A 120 5.39 -15.50 12.84
CA ASN A 120 4.59 -14.98 13.96
C ASN A 120 3.53 -13.97 13.50
N PHE A 121 3.82 -13.20 12.45
CA PHE A 121 2.86 -12.28 11.86
C PHE A 121 1.67 -13.03 11.23
N PHE A 122 1.91 -14.20 10.61
CA PHE A 122 0.85 -14.98 9.96
C PHE A 122 -0.04 -15.77 10.93
N ASN A 123 0.44 -16.03 12.14
CA ASN A 123 -0.32 -16.79 13.13
C ASN A 123 -1.46 -15.99 13.77
N ASP A 124 -1.37 -14.66 13.82
CA ASP A 124 -2.38 -13.80 14.45
C ASP A 124 -2.99 -12.81 13.45
N ARG A 125 -4.21 -13.14 12.99
CA ARG A 125 -4.95 -12.36 11.98
C ARG A 125 -5.26 -10.94 12.45
N LYS A 126 -5.49 -10.72 13.76
CA LYS A 126 -5.82 -9.39 14.32
C LYS A 126 -4.60 -8.49 14.31
N LYS A 127 -3.47 -8.99 14.84
CA LYS A 127 -2.18 -8.27 14.80
C LYS A 127 -1.76 -7.98 13.37
N CYS A 128 -1.93 -8.94 12.47
CA CYS A 128 -1.78 -8.78 11.02
C CYS A 128 -2.54 -7.55 10.51
N PHE A 129 -3.84 -7.52 10.77
CA PHE A 129 -4.74 -6.47 10.29
C PHE A 129 -4.36 -5.09 10.84
N ILE A 130 -4.06 -4.99 12.14
CA ILE A 130 -3.64 -3.74 12.79
C ILE A 130 -2.32 -3.23 12.19
N LEU A 131 -1.30 -4.10 12.11
CA LEU A 131 0.01 -3.72 11.57
C LEU A 131 -0.10 -3.30 10.10
N MET A 132 -0.81 -4.05 9.26
CA MET A 132 -0.94 -3.72 7.84
C MET A 132 -1.73 -2.43 7.61
N ASN A 133 -2.77 -2.16 8.41
CA ASN A 133 -3.47 -0.88 8.36
C ASN A 133 -2.59 0.29 8.80
N LEU A 134 -1.75 0.10 9.82
CA LEU A 134 -0.75 1.08 10.24
C LEU A 134 0.24 1.38 9.13
N ILE A 135 0.86 0.35 8.55
CA ILE A 135 1.82 0.47 7.43
C ILE A 135 1.16 1.19 6.25
N LYS A 136 -0.05 0.78 5.86
CA LYS A 136 -0.82 1.42 4.77
C LYS A 136 -1.06 2.90 5.03
N SER A 137 -1.51 3.24 6.24
CA SER A 137 -1.77 4.62 6.63
C SER A 137 -0.49 5.46 6.64
N TYR A 138 0.60 4.88 7.13
CA TYR A 138 1.91 5.51 7.16
C TYR A 138 2.43 5.82 5.76
N VAL A 139 2.43 4.83 4.86
CA VAL A 139 2.88 5.00 3.47
C VAL A 139 2.02 6.05 2.74
N LYS A 140 0.70 6.05 2.96
CA LYS A 140 -0.21 7.08 2.41
C LYS A 140 0.18 8.48 2.90
N TYR A 141 0.44 8.63 4.20
CA TYR A 141 0.85 9.89 4.79
C TYR A 141 2.20 10.36 4.22
N TYR A 142 3.18 9.46 4.11
CA TYR A 142 4.49 9.75 3.52
C TYR A 142 4.36 10.25 2.06
N LEU A 143 3.58 9.55 1.24
CA LEU A 143 3.29 9.98 -0.14
C LEU A 143 2.62 11.36 -0.20
N GLY A 144 1.68 11.63 0.72
CA GLY A 144 1.04 12.94 0.84
C GLY A 144 2.05 14.05 1.14
N ASN A 145 2.91 13.84 2.12
CA ASN A 145 3.95 14.78 2.51
C ASN A 145 4.95 15.06 1.38
N GLN A 146 5.38 14.01 0.67
CA GLN A 146 6.26 14.13 -0.51
C GLN A 146 5.63 15.03 -1.59
N LYS A 147 4.36 14.78 -1.95
CA LYS A 147 3.63 15.60 -2.93
C LYS A 147 3.45 17.06 -2.49
N ILE A 148 3.26 17.30 -1.20
CA ILE A 148 3.16 18.67 -0.66
C ILE A 148 4.50 19.39 -0.76
N LYS A 149 5.61 18.73 -0.41
CA LYS A 149 6.97 19.30 -0.53
C LYS A 149 7.28 19.67 -1.98
N GLU A 150 7.05 18.74 -2.91
CA GLU A 150 7.27 18.96 -4.35
C GLU A 150 6.45 20.16 -4.87
N LYS A 151 5.18 20.28 -4.46
CA LYS A 151 4.34 21.44 -4.82
C LYS A 151 4.84 22.76 -4.23
N ARG A 152 5.46 22.74 -3.05
CA ARG A 152 5.99 23.95 -2.41
C ARG A 152 7.28 24.42 -3.08
N GLU A 153 8.14 23.50 -3.49
CA GLU A 153 9.39 23.80 -4.21
C GLU A 153 9.09 24.43 -5.58
N LYS A 154 8.19 23.81 -6.36
CA LYS A 154 7.73 24.36 -7.65
C LYS A 154 7.13 25.76 -7.57
N ARG A 155 6.57 26.15 -6.42
CA ARG A 155 6.02 27.50 -6.17
C ARG A 155 7.06 28.54 -5.76
N LYS A 156 8.24 28.11 -5.31
CA LYS A 156 9.34 29.01 -4.97
C LYS A 156 10.21 29.32 -6.20
N GLU A 157 10.20 28.44 -7.18
CA GLU A 157 10.95 28.55 -8.44
C GLU A 157 10.20 29.32 -9.54
N ALA A 158 8.89 29.56 -9.35
CA ALA A 158 8.01 30.30 -10.24
C ALA A 158 7.77 31.72 -9.73
#